data_AF-A0A7X6NVQ2-F1
#
_entry.id   AF-A0A7X6NVQ2-F1
#
_cell.length_a   1.000
_cell.length_b   1.000
_cell.length_c   1.000
_cell.angle_alpha   90.00
_cell.angle_beta   90.00
_cell.angle_gamma   90.00
#
_symmetry.space_group_name_H-M   'P 1'
#
loop_
_entity.id
_entity.type
_entity.pdbx_description
1 polymer ?
#
loop_
_entity_poly.entity_id
_entity_poly.type
_entity_poly.pdbx_seq_one_letter_code
_entity_poly.pdbx_strand_id
1 'polypeptide(L)'
;MRKKTKKDKRRILFSFVICCFLAGYLCVTTIESWSRIIHNKGIEKSLKDKQKKLLATEEILRSDITKLEDPDYAARYAREKFLYSGEGEIVFKFAK
;
A
#
# COMPACT_ATOMS: atom_id res chain seq x y z
N MET A 1 32.85 55.53 4.64
CA MET A 1 32.23 54.36 5.30
C MET A 1 32.28 54.52 6.82
N ARG A 2 31.12 54.60 7.48
CA ARG A 2 31.03 54.85 8.94
C ARG A 2 31.45 53.57 9.69
N LYS A 3 32.55 53.62 10.48
CA LYS A 3 33.04 52.46 11.23
C LYS A 3 31.98 52.05 12.27
N LYS A 4 31.43 50.84 12.15
CA LYS A 4 30.46 50.32 13.14
C LYS A 4 31.14 50.19 14.50
N THR A 5 30.49 50.72 15.54
CA THR A 5 31.01 50.66 16.90
C THR A 5 30.92 49.22 17.44
N LYS A 6 31.74 48.89 18.45
CA LYS A 6 31.71 47.56 19.11
C LYS A 6 30.32 47.18 19.64
N LYS A 7 29.49 48.19 19.99
CA LYS A 7 28.12 48.05 20.47
C LYS A 7 27.15 47.63 19.35
N ASP A 8 27.31 48.19 18.16
CA ASP A 8 26.48 47.86 16.99
C ASP A 8 26.75 46.45 16.47
N LYS A 9 28.03 46.01 16.45
CA LYS A 9 28.38 44.62 16.10
C LYS A 9 27.71 43.61 17.03
N ARG A 10 27.64 43.90 18.34
CA ARG A 10 27.03 43.02 19.33
C ARG A 10 25.51 42.90 19.17
N ARG A 11 24.82 44.01 18.85
CA ARG A 11 23.37 43.99 18.52
C ARG A 11 23.06 43.16 17.29
N ILE A 12 23.87 43.29 16.23
CA ILE A 12 23.69 42.53 14.98
C ILE A 12 23.92 41.03 15.21
N LEU A 13 24.93 40.68 16.01
CA LEU A 13 25.17 39.29 16.43
C LEU A 13 23.97 38.71 17.19
N PHE A 14 23.40 39.47 18.13
CA PHE A 14 22.23 39.02 18.89
C PHE A 14 21.01 38.81 17.99
N SER A 15 20.73 39.74 17.07
CA SER A 15 19.63 39.59 16.11
C SER A 15 19.85 38.39 15.18
N PHE A 16 21.10 38.12 14.79
CA PHE A 16 21.42 36.98 13.93
C PHE A 16 21.17 35.66 14.66
N VAL A 17 21.59 35.54 15.93
CA VAL A 17 21.33 34.35 16.75
C VAL A 17 19.83 34.09 16.92
N ILE A 18 19.03 35.13 17.18
CA ILE A 18 17.57 35.01 17.30
C ILE A 18 16.95 34.55 15.97
N CYS A 19 17.37 35.13 14.84
CA CYS A 19 16.93 34.70 13.52
C CYS A 19 17.29 33.23 13.24
N CYS A 20 18.52 32.82 13.58
CA CYS A 20 18.95 31.42 13.42
C CYS A 20 18.13 30.46 14.29
N PHE A 21 17.77 30.85 15.51
CA PHE A 21 16.91 30.06 16.38
C PHE A 21 15.51 29.89 15.79
N LEU A 22 14.90 30.97 15.30
CA LEU A 22 13.58 30.94 14.66
C LEU A 22 13.60 30.11 13.37
N ALA A 23 14.63 30.28 12.53
CA ALA A 23 14.80 29.49 11.32
C ALA A 23 15.03 28.00 11.63
N GLY A 24 15.87 27.69 12.61
CA GLY A 24 16.13 26.32 13.05
C GLY A 24 14.87 25.63 13.57
N TYR A 25 14.05 26.33 14.36
CA TYR A 25 12.76 25.81 14.84
C TYR A 25 11.82 25.44 13.67
N LEU A 26 11.70 26.32 12.66
CA LEU A 26 10.91 26.04 11.46
C LEU A 26 11.48 24.88 10.64
N CYS A 27 12.80 24.77 10.52
CA CYS A 27 13.45 23.64 9.84
C CYS A 27 13.13 22.29 10.49
N VAL A 28 13.13 22.18 11.82
CA VAL A 28 12.82 20.91 12.51
C VAL A 28 11.38 20.47 12.21
N THR A 29 10.40 21.38 12.32
CA THR A 29 8.98 21.06 12.07
C THR A 29 8.69 20.66 10.61
N THR A 30 9.41 21.24 9.67
CA THR A 30 9.24 20.96 8.23
C THR A 30 9.85 19.61 7.83
N ILE A 31 10.98 19.21 8.42
CA ILE A 31 11.60 17.89 8.18
C ILE A 31 10.68 16.76 8.65
N GLU A 32 10.11 16.85 9.85
CA GLU A 32 9.18 15.85 10.36
C GLU A 32 7.93 15.71 9.48
N SER A 33 7.37 16.86 9.08
CA SER A 33 6.20 16.91 8.19
C SER A 33 6.49 16.27 6.84
N TRP A 34 7.68 16.52 6.28
CA TRP A 34 8.06 15.97 4.98
C TRP A 34 8.28 14.46 5.01
N SER A 35 8.90 13.95 6.08
CA SER A 35 9.07 12.51 6.33
C SER A 35 7.71 11.79 6.42
N ARG A 36 6.75 12.36 7.18
CA ARG A 36 5.39 11.82 7.28
C ARG A 36 4.66 11.79 5.92
N ILE A 37 4.82 12.83 5.10
CA ILE A 37 4.21 12.88 3.77
C ILE A 37 4.78 11.80 2.84
N ILE A 38 6.09 11.60 2.84
CA ILE A 38 6.73 10.55 2.02
C ILE A 38 6.28 9.16 2.47
N HIS A 39 6.25 8.92 3.77
CA HIS A 39 5.79 7.64 4.32
C HIS A 39 4.32 7.37 3.96
N ASN A 40 3.44 8.36 4.13
CA ASN A 40 2.02 8.23 3.80
C ASN A 40 1.78 8.00 2.31
N LYS A 41 2.53 8.64 1.41
CA LYS A 41 2.44 8.39 -0.04
C LYS A 41 2.84 6.95 -0.40
N GLY A 42 3.85 6.41 0.27
CA GLY A 42 4.25 5.00 0.10
C GLY A 42 3.15 4.03 0.54
N ILE A 43 2.55 4.30 1.71
CA ILE A 43 1.42 3.52 2.23
C ILE A 43 0.22 3.60 1.29
N GLU A 44 -0.16 4.79 0.83
CA GLU A 44 -1.29 4.99 -0.10
C GLU A 44 -1.11 4.20 -1.39
N LYS A 45 0.10 4.18 -1.96
CA LYS A 45 0.40 3.37 -3.15
C LYS A 45 0.24 1.88 -2.86
N SER A 46 0.75 1.41 -1.73
CA SER A 46 0.64 -0.01 -1.33
C SER A 46 -0.82 -0.43 -1.10
N LEU A 47 -1.64 0.45 -0.52
CA LEU A 47 -3.07 0.22 -0.31
C LEU A 47 -3.82 0.17 -1.64
N LYS A 48 -3.53 1.11 -2.56
CA LYS A 48 -4.11 1.10 -3.92
C LYS A 48 -3.74 -0.16 -4.69
N ASP A 49 -2.50 -0.62 -4.59
CA ASP A 49 -2.08 -1.88 -5.25
C ASP A 49 -2.77 -3.10 -4.63
N LYS A 50 -2.89 -3.14 -3.29
CA LYS A 50 -3.67 -4.20 -2.61
C LYS A 50 -5.14 -4.17 -3.03
N GLN A 51 -5.75 -3.01 -3.09
CA GLN A 51 -7.14 -2.84 -3.52
C GLN A 51 -7.35 -3.34 -4.96
N LYS A 52 -6.45 -3.00 -5.89
CA LYS A 52 -6.49 -3.52 -7.26
C LYS A 52 -6.36 -5.04 -7.32
N LYS A 53 -5.44 -5.63 -6.54
CA LYS A 53 -5.29 -7.09 -6.46
C LYS A 53 -6.55 -7.78 -5.91
N LEU A 54 -7.16 -7.20 -4.87
CA LEU A 54 -8.40 -7.70 -4.29
C LEU A 54 -9.54 -7.68 -5.30
N LEU A 55 -9.73 -6.57 -6.02
CA LEU A 55 -10.75 -6.45 -7.07
C LEU A 55 -10.54 -7.46 -8.21
N ALA A 56 -9.31 -7.61 -8.69
CA ALA A 56 -8.99 -8.62 -9.70
C ALA A 56 -9.27 -10.05 -9.20
N THR A 57 -8.97 -10.33 -7.93
CA THR A 57 -9.26 -11.63 -7.30
C THR A 57 -10.77 -11.85 -7.18
N GLU A 58 -11.52 -10.82 -6.81
CA GLU A 58 -12.99 -10.89 -6.74
C GLU A 58 -13.61 -11.17 -8.11
N GLU A 59 -13.15 -10.52 -9.18
CA GLU A 59 -13.63 -10.79 -10.54
C GLU A 59 -13.34 -12.23 -10.99
N ILE A 60 -12.15 -12.75 -10.69
CA ILE A 60 -11.79 -14.15 -10.98
C ILE A 60 -12.70 -15.10 -10.20
N LEU A 61 -12.87 -14.87 -8.90
CA LEU A 61 -13.74 -15.71 -8.06
C LEU A 61 -15.20 -15.64 -8.52
N ARG A 62 -15.70 -14.47 -8.91
CA ARG A 62 -17.06 -14.33 -9.49
C ARG A 62 -17.18 -15.11 -10.80
N SER A 63 -16.19 -15.01 -11.69
CA SER A 63 -16.13 -15.79 -12.92
C SER A 63 -16.16 -17.30 -12.64
N ASP A 64 -15.41 -17.75 -11.63
CA ASP A 64 -15.38 -19.17 -11.25
C ASP A 64 -16.68 -19.62 -10.58
N ILE A 65 -17.32 -18.77 -9.78
CA ILE A 65 -18.67 -19.04 -9.25
C ILE A 65 -19.67 -19.19 -10.39
N THR A 66 -19.69 -18.29 -11.37
CA THR A 66 -20.60 -18.39 -12.53
C THR A 66 -20.36 -19.67 -13.33
N LYS A 67 -19.11 -20.11 -13.47
CA LYS A 67 -18.82 -21.41 -14.08
C LYS A 67 -19.32 -22.56 -13.21
N LEU A 68 -19.17 -22.48 -11.90
CA LEU A 68 -19.65 -23.49 -10.95
C LEU A 68 -21.19 -23.52 -10.78
N GLU A 69 -21.90 -22.43 -11.12
CA GLU A 69 -23.36 -22.41 -11.19
C GLU A 69 -23.91 -23.25 -12.34
N ASP A 70 -23.14 -23.49 -13.40
CA ASP A 70 -23.52 -24.40 -14.47
C ASP A 70 -23.41 -25.86 -13.97
N PRO A 71 -24.55 -26.58 -13.88
CA PRO A 71 -24.58 -27.93 -13.31
C PRO A 71 -23.74 -28.94 -14.10
N ASP A 72 -23.60 -28.76 -15.42
CA ASP A 72 -22.76 -29.63 -16.26
C ASP A 72 -21.27 -29.37 -16.01
N TYR A 73 -20.89 -28.11 -15.81
CA TYR A 73 -19.52 -27.73 -15.45
C TYR A 73 -19.17 -28.19 -14.03
N ALA A 74 -20.06 -28.01 -13.06
CA ALA A 74 -19.87 -28.46 -11.69
C ALA A 74 -19.73 -29.99 -11.60
N ALA A 75 -20.57 -30.74 -12.31
CA ALA A 75 -20.47 -32.20 -12.38
C ALA A 75 -19.16 -32.66 -13.05
N ARG A 76 -18.69 -31.97 -14.08
CA ARG A 76 -17.36 -32.23 -14.70
C ARG A 76 -16.21 -31.91 -13.76
N TYR A 77 -16.26 -30.79 -13.06
CA TYR A 77 -15.24 -30.40 -12.08
C TYR A 77 -15.17 -31.38 -10.90
N ALA A 78 -16.33 -31.83 -10.40
CA ALA A 78 -16.42 -32.85 -9.35
C ALA A 78 -15.87 -34.21 -9.81
N ARG A 79 -16.15 -34.61 -11.06
CA ARG A 79 -15.57 -35.81 -11.68
C ARG A 79 -14.04 -35.71 -11.80
N GLU A 80 -13.52 -34.58 -12.27
CA GLU A 80 -12.08 -34.40 -12.53
C GLU A 80 -11.26 -34.24 -11.24
N LYS A 81 -11.72 -33.45 -10.27
CA LYS A 81 -10.96 -33.13 -9.06
C LYS A 81 -11.23 -34.06 -7.88
N PHE A 82 -12.45 -34.59 -7.79
CA PHE A 82 -12.89 -35.36 -6.63
C PHE A 82 -13.30 -36.79 -6.95
N LEU A 83 -13.12 -37.23 -8.21
CA LEU A 83 -13.50 -38.57 -8.68
C LEU A 83 -14.97 -38.89 -8.35
N TYR A 84 -15.83 -37.88 -8.48
CA TYR A 84 -17.27 -38.04 -8.28
C TYR A 84 -17.89 -38.88 -9.44
N SER A 85 -19.04 -39.51 -9.21
CA SER A 85 -19.72 -40.39 -10.17
C SER A 85 -21.22 -40.12 -10.11
N GLY A 86 -21.89 -39.92 -11.25
CA GLY A 86 -23.34 -39.76 -11.30
C GLY A 86 -24.12 -41.06 -11.05
N GLU A 87 -25.45 -40.98 -11.02
CA GLU A 87 -26.31 -42.16 -10.91
C GLU A 87 -26.07 -43.11 -12.10
N GLY A 88 -25.53 -44.30 -11.81
CA GLY A 88 -25.19 -45.33 -12.80
C GLY A 88 -23.74 -45.33 -13.29
N GLU A 89 -22.87 -44.42 -12.82
CA GLU A 89 -21.45 -44.36 -13.20
C GLU A 89 -20.56 -45.08 -12.15
N ILE A 90 -19.50 -45.78 -12.58
CA ILE A 90 -18.54 -46.49 -11.68
C ILE A 90 -17.16 -45.83 -11.79
N VAL A 91 -16.58 -45.46 -10.65
CA VAL A 91 -15.22 -44.89 -10.56
C VAL A 91 -14.19 -46.01 -10.43
N PHE A 92 -13.35 -46.19 -11.44
CA PHE A 92 -12.23 -47.11 -11.38
C PHE A 92 -10.99 -46.42 -10.78
N LYS A 93 -10.70 -46.71 -9.51
CA LYS A 93 -9.40 -46.36 -8.91
C LYS A 93 -8.42 -47.50 -9.16
N PHE A 94 -7.51 -47.31 -10.10
CA PHE A 94 -6.37 -48.20 -10.24
C PHE A 94 -5.37 -47.89 -9.13
N ALA A 95 -5.23 -48.81 -8.16
CA ALA A 95 -4.16 -48.74 -7.18
C ALA A 95 -2.83 -48.92 -7.91
N LYS A 96 -1.85 -48.08 -7.62
CA LYS A 96 -0.47 -48.28 -8.06
C LYS A 96 0.20 -49.37 -7.23
#